data_AF-A0A0L7KX67-F1
#
_entry.id   AF-A0A0L7KX67-F1
#
_cell.length_a   1.000
_cell.length_b   1.000
_cell.length_c   1.000
_cell.angle_alpha   90.00
_cell.angle_beta   90.00
_cell.angle_gamma   90.00
#
_symmetry.space_group_name_H-M   'P 1'
#
loop_
_entity.id
_entity.type
_entity.pdbx_description
1 polymer ?
#
loop_
_entity_poly.entity_id
_entity_poly.type
_entity_poly.pdbx_seq_one_letter_code
_entity_poly.pdbx_strand_id
1 'polypeptide(L)'
;MILDWVQRLNVTEDNLYQVTRHTALLILLHSGRRIHDLTLQKISPEQFQITENSVTFWPSFGSKTDSDNHHQAGWHLKRNKTKNLNAVFWVKKLLETSQSRRSARQDLVSLFITTRGVVRDASRAIIAGWIKS
;
A
#
# COMPACT_ATOMS: atom_id res chain seq x y z
N MET A 1 4.80 20.89 8.91
CA MET A 1 3.69 19.93 9.08
C MET A 1 4.07 18.59 8.41
N ILE A 2 3.52 17.44 8.83
CA ILE A 2 3.92 16.13 8.28
C ILE A 2 3.76 16.05 6.75
N LEU A 3 2.73 16.70 6.19
CA LEU A 3 2.49 16.76 4.75
C LEU A 3 3.60 17.51 4.01
N ASP A 4 4.11 18.62 4.55
CA ASP A 4 5.23 19.36 3.94
C ASP A 4 6.49 18.51 3.89
N TRP A 5 6.73 17.71 4.94
CA TRP A 5 7.87 16.79 4.99
C TRP A 5 7.74 15.71 3.92
N VAL A 6 6.57 15.06 3.81
CA VAL A 6 6.31 14.05 2.76
C VAL A 6 6.47 14.63 1.36
N GLN A 7 6.00 15.85 1.13
CA GLN A 7 6.14 16.52 -0.16
C GLN A 7 7.61 16.74 -0.58
N ARG A 8 8.52 16.92 0.38
CA ARG A 8 9.94 17.19 0.13
C ARG A 8 10.81 15.93 0.06
N LEU A 9 10.24 14.75 0.33
CA LEU A 9 11.00 13.50 0.25
C LEU A 9 11.50 13.26 -1.18
N ASN A 10 12.79 12.95 -1.31
CA ASN A 10 13.36 12.48 -2.56
C ASN A 10 13.20 10.96 -2.62
N VAL A 11 12.16 10.50 -3.32
CA VAL A 11 11.84 9.08 -3.46
C VAL A 11 12.33 8.58 -4.81
N THR A 12 13.31 7.70 -4.78
CA THR A 12 13.86 7.01 -5.95
C THR A 12 12.85 6.00 -6.49
N GLU A 13 12.32 6.26 -7.68
CA GLU A 13 11.18 5.55 -8.26
C GLU A 13 11.49 4.13 -8.75
N ASP A 14 12.75 3.80 -9.00
CA ASP A 14 13.25 2.48 -9.37
C ASP A 14 13.66 1.64 -8.14
N ASN A 15 13.71 2.25 -6.96
CA ASN A 15 14.04 1.56 -5.72
C ASN A 15 12.78 0.99 -5.06
N LEU A 16 12.57 -0.32 -5.19
CA LEU A 16 11.41 -1.02 -4.62
C LEU A 16 11.21 -0.71 -3.13
N TYR A 17 12.27 -0.64 -2.33
CA TYR A 17 12.15 -0.34 -0.90
C TYR A 17 11.63 1.08 -0.66
N GLN A 18 12.17 2.08 -1.36
CA GLN A 18 11.73 3.47 -1.20
C GLN A 18 10.29 3.67 -1.68
N VAL A 19 9.94 3.11 -2.84
CA VAL A 19 8.57 3.12 -3.36
C VAL A 19 7.61 2.45 -2.38
N THR A 20 7.96 1.26 -1.88
CA THR A 20 7.13 0.52 -0.93
C THR A 20 6.90 1.30 0.37
N ARG A 21 7.96 1.86 0.94
CA ARG A 21 7.89 2.67 2.17
C ARG A 21 7.01 3.90 1.95
N HIS A 22 7.21 4.62 0.84
CA HIS A 22 6.46 5.83 0.54
C HIS A 22 4.97 5.54 0.31
N THR A 23 4.65 4.48 -0.44
CA THR A 23 3.26 4.04 -0.64
C THR A 23 2.60 3.67 0.69
N ALA A 24 3.27 2.89 1.55
CA ALA A 24 2.74 2.53 2.86
C ALA A 24 2.45 3.77 3.72
N LEU A 25 3.37 4.73 3.74
CA LEU A 25 3.19 5.99 4.45
C LEU A 25 1.98 6.79 3.92
N LEU A 26 1.86 6.92 2.60
CA LEU A 26 0.74 7.66 1.99
C LEU A 26 -0.61 7.02 2.28
N ILE A 27 -0.71 5.69 2.21
CA ILE A 27 -1.95 4.97 2.51
C ILE A 27 -2.32 5.17 3.99
N LEU A 28 -1.36 5.09 4.92
CA LEU A 28 -1.60 5.35 6.34
C LEU A 28 -2.10 6.77 6.59
N LEU A 29 -1.45 7.78 5.98
CA LEU A 29 -1.82 9.18 6.13
C LEU A 29 -3.21 9.49 5.57
N HIS A 30 -3.57 8.92 4.41
CA HIS A 30 -4.88 9.15 3.80
C HIS A 30 -6.01 8.42 4.52
N SER A 31 -5.76 7.19 4.96
CA SER A 31 -6.81 6.34 5.53
C SER A 31 -7.03 6.57 7.02
N GLY A 32 -6.02 7.09 7.74
CA GLY A 32 -6.03 7.16 9.21
C GLY A 32 -6.06 5.79 9.89
N ARG A 33 -5.71 4.72 9.16
CA ARG A 33 -5.83 3.33 9.61
C ARG A 33 -4.56 2.84 10.28
N ARG A 34 -4.65 1.66 10.92
CA ARG A 34 -3.51 1.07 11.63
C ARG A 34 -2.58 0.38 10.64
N ILE A 35 -1.30 0.25 11.01
CA ILE A 35 -0.31 -0.51 10.24
C ILE A 35 -0.77 -1.96 9.98
N HIS A 36 -1.48 -2.56 10.93
CA HIS A 36 -2.07 -3.88 10.75
C HIS A 36 -3.01 -3.93 9.53
N ASP A 37 -3.80 -2.88 9.32
CA ASP A 37 -4.81 -2.90 8.26
C ASP A 37 -4.18 -2.85 6.86
N LEU A 38 -2.91 -2.45 6.73
CA LEU A 38 -2.15 -2.52 5.48
C LEU A 38 -1.83 -3.97 5.08
N THR A 39 -1.75 -4.91 6.04
CA THR A 39 -1.51 -6.33 5.73
C THR A 39 -2.73 -7.01 5.14
N LEU A 40 -3.90 -6.38 5.21
CA LEU A 40 -5.17 -6.89 4.69
C LEU A 40 -5.46 -6.42 3.25
N GLN A 41 -4.63 -5.52 2.72
CA GLN A 41 -4.80 -4.94 1.39
C GLN A 41 -4.31 -5.93 0.35
N LYS A 42 -5.21 -6.28 -0.57
CA LYS A 42 -4.93 -7.20 -1.67
C LYS A 42 -5.04 -6.47 -3.01
N ILE A 43 -4.51 -7.08 -4.05
CA ILE A 43 -4.54 -6.61 -5.44
C ILE A 43 -5.39 -7.51 -6.35
N SER A 44 -6.20 -8.40 -5.75
CA SER A 44 -7.17 -9.22 -6.48
C SER A 44 -8.32 -8.37 -7.03
N PRO A 45 -8.92 -8.73 -8.18
CA PRO A 45 -9.95 -7.92 -8.85
C PRO A 45 -11.15 -7.55 -7.97
N GLU A 46 -11.53 -8.41 -7.03
CA GLU A 46 -12.68 -8.21 -6.13
C GLU A 46 -12.35 -7.21 -5.02
N GLN A 47 -11.07 -7.07 -4.68
CA GLN A 47 -10.60 -6.34 -3.50
C GLN A 47 -9.80 -5.09 -3.85
N PHE A 48 -9.53 -4.87 -5.13
CA PHE A 48 -8.72 -3.79 -5.62
C PHE A 48 -9.25 -3.28 -6.95
N GLN A 49 -9.49 -1.97 -6.99
CA GLN A 49 -9.88 -1.29 -8.21
C GLN A 49 -8.96 -0.08 -8.39
N ILE A 50 -8.42 0.07 -9.59
CA ILE A 50 -7.57 1.19 -9.94
C ILE A 50 -8.05 1.83 -11.23
N THR A 51 -8.17 3.16 -11.20
CA THR A 51 -8.51 3.98 -12.37
C THR A 51 -7.39 4.96 -12.65
N GLU A 52 -7.59 5.88 -13.60
CA GLU A 52 -6.66 6.99 -13.78
C GLU A 52 -6.58 7.88 -12.53
N ASN A 53 -7.72 8.11 -11.86
CA ASN A 53 -7.88 9.17 -10.86
C ASN A 53 -8.12 8.66 -9.44
N SER A 54 -8.26 7.35 -9.24
CA SER A 54 -8.51 6.78 -7.93
C SER A 54 -7.96 5.37 -7.79
N VAL A 55 -7.73 4.99 -6.53
CA VAL A 55 -7.52 3.61 -6.09
C VAL A 55 -8.52 3.32 -5.00
N THR A 56 -9.25 2.22 -5.11
CA THR A 56 -10.13 1.72 -4.06
C THR A 56 -9.63 0.37 -3.61
N PHE A 57 -9.46 0.21 -2.30
CA PHE A 57 -9.24 -1.09 -1.68
C PHE A 57 -10.47 -1.53 -0.90
N TRP A 58 -10.81 -2.81 -1.00
CA TRP A 58 -11.81 -3.48 -0.17
C TRP A 58 -11.07 -4.47 0.72
N PRO A 59 -10.70 -4.06 1.95
CA PRO A 59 -9.87 -4.88 2.82
C PRO A 59 -10.52 -6.24 3.07
N SER A 60 -9.69 -7.28 3.21
CA SER A 60 -10.20 -8.59 3.64
C SER A 60 -10.75 -8.49 5.07
N PHE A 61 -11.76 -9.31 5.38
CA PHE A 61 -12.23 -9.52 6.74
C PHE A 61 -11.06 -9.88 7.67
N GLY A 62 -10.95 -9.22 8.83
CA GLY A 62 -9.87 -9.48 9.80
C GLY A 62 -9.43 -8.26 10.63
N SER A 63 -10.11 -7.12 10.53
CA SER A 63 -9.96 -6.04 11.49
C SER A 63 -10.53 -6.42 12.85
N LYS A 64 -9.98 -5.85 13.93
CA LYS A 64 -10.56 -5.98 15.29
C LYS A 64 -12.03 -5.56 15.40
N THR A 65 -12.50 -4.76 14.46
CA THR A 65 -13.86 -4.22 14.41
C THR A 65 -14.76 -4.97 13.44
N ASP A 66 -14.22 -5.94 12.70
CA ASP A 66 -15.03 -6.73 11.80
C ASP A 66 -15.87 -7.73 12.61
N SER A 67 -17.13 -7.86 12.23
CA SER A 67 -18.04 -8.90 12.71
C SER A 67 -18.89 -9.36 11.53
N ASP A 68 -19.62 -10.46 11.70
CA ASP A 68 -20.53 -10.99 10.65
C ASP A 68 -21.52 -9.92 10.14
N ASN A 69 -21.80 -8.89 10.94
CA ASN A 69 -22.71 -7.80 10.60
C ASN A 69 -22.02 -6.47 10.25
N HIS A 70 -20.69 -6.35 10.41
CA HIS A 70 -19.94 -5.11 10.17
C HIS A 70 -18.61 -5.40 9.49
N HIS A 71 -18.45 -4.92 8.27
CA HIS A 71 -17.20 -5.01 7.51
C HIS A 71 -16.57 -3.61 7.40
N GLN A 72 -15.24 -3.53 7.38
CA GLN A 72 -14.56 -2.27 7.08
C GLN A 72 -15.03 -1.69 5.73
N ALA A 73 -15.36 -0.39 5.73
CA ALA A 73 -15.62 0.36 4.51
C ALA A 73 -14.38 0.36 3.60
N GLY A 74 -14.62 0.42 2.28
CA GLY A 74 -13.56 0.52 1.28
C GLY A 74 -12.71 1.78 1.46
N TRP A 75 -11.42 1.64 1.18
CA TRP A 75 -10.45 2.73 1.27
C TRP A 75 -10.32 3.39 -0.08
N HIS A 76 -11.01 4.52 -0.25
CA HIS A 76 -11.00 5.26 -1.50
C HIS A 76 -9.95 6.37 -1.47
N LEU A 77 -8.90 6.22 -2.27
CA LEU A 77 -7.81 7.17 -2.41
C LEU A 77 -7.94 7.91 -3.73
N LYS A 78 -7.96 9.25 -3.67
CA LYS A 78 -8.04 10.12 -4.86
C LYS A 78 -6.65 10.57 -5.29
N ARG A 79 -6.48 10.77 -6.59
CA ARG A 79 -5.28 11.33 -7.20
C ARG A 79 -5.01 12.73 -6.63
N ASN A 80 -3.74 13.00 -6.30
CA ASN A 80 -3.27 14.32 -5.91
C ASN A 80 -2.45 14.94 -7.04
N LYS A 81 -2.49 16.27 -7.19
CA LYS A 81 -1.66 17.01 -8.15
C LYS A 81 -0.17 16.92 -7.79
N THR A 82 0.14 16.95 -6.50
CA THR A 82 1.52 16.82 -6.00
C THR A 82 1.94 15.36 -6.04
N LYS A 83 2.95 15.03 -6.86
CA LYS A 83 3.42 13.65 -7.07
C LYS A 83 3.67 12.93 -5.75
N ASN A 84 4.40 13.55 -4.83
CA ASN A 84 4.75 12.94 -3.54
C ASN A 84 3.55 12.71 -2.61
N LEU A 85 2.39 13.31 -2.87
CA LEU A 85 1.14 13.04 -2.16
C LEU A 85 0.15 12.21 -2.99
N ASN A 86 0.52 11.83 -4.21
CA ASN A 86 -0.38 11.16 -5.13
C ASN A 86 -0.37 9.65 -4.88
N ALA A 87 -1.25 9.19 -3.99
CA ALA A 87 -1.37 7.77 -3.66
C ALA A 87 -1.65 6.89 -4.89
N VAL A 88 -2.43 7.37 -5.86
CA VAL A 88 -2.72 6.64 -7.11
C VAL A 88 -1.44 6.39 -7.90
N PHE A 89 -0.59 7.41 -8.05
CA PHE A 89 0.70 7.26 -8.72
C PHE A 89 1.60 6.25 -8.00
N TRP A 90 1.75 6.38 -6.69
CA TRP A 90 2.65 5.52 -5.92
C TRP A 90 2.17 4.07 -5.80
N VAL A 91 0.86 3.83 -5.79
CA VAL A 91 0.31 2.46 -5.90
C VAL A 91 0.63 1.86 -7.27
N LYS A 92 0.42 2.59 -8.37
CA LYS A 92 0.82 2.11 -9.72
C LYS A 92 2.32 1.81 -9.78
N LYS A 93 3.14 2.73 -9.26
CA LYS A 93 4.59 2.57 -9.26
C LYS A 93 5.05 1.39 -8.41
N LEU A 94 4.39 1.15 -7.28
CA LEU A 94 4.64 -0.04 -6.45
C LEU A 94 4.34 -1.32 -7.24
N LEU A 95 3.20 -1.41 -7.92
CA LEU A 95 2.84 -2.59 -8.71
C LEU A 95 3.86 -2.83 -9.83
N GLU A 96 4.22 -1.78 -10.56
CA GLU A 96 5.23 -1.82 -11.64
C GLU A 96 6.60 -2.30 -11.11
N THR A 97 7.14 -1.63 -10.09
CA THR A 97 8.48 -1.92 -9.56
C THR A 97 8.58 -3.25 -8.82
N SER A 98 7.47 -3.76 -8.31
CA SER A 98 7.42 -5.07 -7.65
C SER A 98 7.12 -6.23 -8.61
N GLN A 99 6.79 -5.96 -9.88
CA GLN A 99 6.28 -6.96 -10.81
C GLN A 99 7.23 -8.16 -10.99
N SER A 100 8.51 -7.91 -11.28
CA SER A 100 9.51 -8.97 -11.47
C SER A 100 9.63 -9.88 -10.25
N ARG A 101 9.46 -9.31 -9.06
CA ARG A 101 9.52 -10.02 -7.79
C ARG A 101 8.24 -10.82 -7.54
N ARG A 102 7.07 -10.28 -7.88
CA ARG A 102 5.78 -10.98 -7.80
C ARG A 102 5.74 -12.17 -8.74
N SER A 103 6.34 -12.08 -9.92
CA SER A 103 6.41 -13.20 -10.88
C SER A 103 7.06 -14.46 -10.33
N ALA A 104 7.86 -14.37 -9.25
CA ALA A 104 8.43 -15.54 -8.57
C ALA A 104 7.40 -16.36 -7.77
N ARG A 105 6.18 -15.84 -7.54
CA ARG A 105 5.10 -16.44 -6.73
C ARG A 105 3.73 -16.12 -7.34
N GLN A 106 3.10 -17.09 -7.99
CA GLN A 106 1.84 -16.88 -8.72
C GLN A 106 0.62 -16.60 -7.83
N ASP A 107 0.65 -17.02 -6.57
CA ASP A 107 -0.44 -16.89 -5.59
C ASP A 107 -0.38 -15.57 -4.77
N LEU A 108 0.59 -14.70 -5.06
CA LEU A 108 0.87 -13.53 -4.24
C LEU A 108 -0.04 -12.35 -4.57
N VAL A 109 -1.14 -12.25 -3.83
CA VAL A 109 -2.16 -11.21 -4.01
C VAL A 109 -2.09 -10.05 -3.03
N SER A 110 -1.17 -10.03 -2.08
CA SER A 110 -1.04 -8.89 -1.14
C SER A 110 -0.45 -7.66 -1.83
N LEU A 111 -0.96 -6.47 -1.49
CA LEU A 111 -0.41 -5.20 -1.97
C LEU A 111 1.05 -5.03 -1.53
N PHE A 112 1.34 -5.31 -0.27
CA PHE A 112 2.69 -5.21 0.27
C PHE A 112 3.36 -6.57 0.36
N ILE A 113 4.55 -6.66 -0.23
CA ILE A 113 5.38 -7.87 -0.26
C ILE A 113 6.75 -7.55 0.32
N THR A 114 7.49 -8.57 0.74
CA THR A 114 8.87 -8.39 1.20
C THR A 114 9.73 -7.77 0.10
N THR A 115 10.47 -6.70 0.43
CA THR A 115 11.35 -5.99 -0.53
C THR A 115 12.71 -6.66 -0.69
N ARG A 116 13.07 -7.57 0.22
CA ARG A 116 14.32 -8.35 0.23
C ARG A 116 14.06 -9.79 0.68
N GLY A 117 15.02 -10.69 0.43
CA GLY A 117 14.94 -12.10 0.83
C GLY A 117 13.93 -12.92 0.03
N VAL A 118 13.30 -13.91 0.67
CA VAL A 118 12.24 -14.73 0.05
C VAL A 118 10.99 -13.89 -0.19
N VAL A 119 10.40 -14.03 -1.38
CA VAL A 119 9.17 -13.34 -1.77
C VAL A 119 7.99 -13.91 -1.01
N ARG A 120 7.32 -13.06 -0.23
CA ARG A 120 6.11 -13.37 0.53
C ARG A 120 5.37 -12.09 0.91
N ASP A 121 4.18 -12.23 1.47
CA ASP A 121 3.42 -11.12 2.03
C ASP A 121 4.22 -10.37 3.11
N ALA A 122 4.13 -9.05 3.11
CA ALA A 122 4.78 -8.24 4.14
C ALA A 122 4.00 -8.32 5.45
N SER A 123 4.65 -8.82 6.51
CA SER A 123 4.03 -8.85 7.84
C SER A 123 3.93 -7.45 8.45
N ARG A 124 3.06 -7.30 9.47
CA ARG A 124 2.93 -6.05 10.24
C ARG A 124 4.28 -5.52 10.75
N ALA A 125 5.17 -6.40 11.19
CA ALA A 125 6.49 -6.03 11.70
C ALA A 125 7.39 -5.48 10.59
N ILE A 126 7.32 -6.06 9.39
CA ILE A 126 8.07 -5.60 8.23
C ILE A 126 7.58 -4.22 7.79
N ILE A 127 6.26 -4.03 7.66
CA ILE A 127 5.68 -2.74 7.29
C ILE A 127 6.03 -1.68 8.33
N ALA A 128 5.91 -1.99 9.63
CA ALA A 128 6.29 -1.09 10.71
C ALA A 128 7.78 -0.71 10.64
N GLY A 129 8.66 -1.66 10.28
CA GLY A 129 10.08 -1.39 10.07
C GLY A 129 10.33 -0.35 8.97
N TRP A 130 9.56 -0.41 7.87
CA TRP A 130 9.68 0.58 6.78
C TRP A 130 9.28 1.98 7.22
N ILE A 131 8.21 2.10 8.01
CA ILE A 131 7.69 3.41 8.46
C ILE A 131 8.60 4.07 9.51
N LYS A 132 9.27 3.25 10.34
CA LYS A 132 10.18 3.75 11.39
C LYS A 132 11.56 4.17 10.89
N SER A 133 12.01 3.61 9.77
CA SER A 133 13.31 3.90 9.15
C SER A 133 13.24 5.17 8.31
#